data_AF-A0A3D2S927-F1
#
_entry.id   AF-A0A3D2S927-F1
#
_cell.length_a   1.000
_cell.length_b   1.000
_cell.length_c   1.000
_cell.angle_alpha   90.00
_cell.angle_beta   90.00
_cell.angle_gamma   90.00
#
_symmetry.space_group_name_H-M   'P 1'
#
loop_
_entity.id
_entity.type
_entity.pdbx_description
1 polymer ?
#
loop_
_entity_poly.entity_id
_entity_poly.type
_entity_poly.pdbx_seq_one_letter_code
_entity_poly.pdbx_strand_id
1 'polypeptide(L)' 'YGIHHIEKGYGGTDINPLKSQETILLGLNPDSQRYMDYHHTENDTFDKVNKRELELGAATMASVIWWVSEYGIPAQIR' A
#
# COMPACT_ATOMS: atom_id res chain seq x y z
N TYR A 1 4.77 -11.04 1.71
CA TYR A 1 4.44 -9.60 1.64
C TYR A 1 4.34 -9.03 0.24
N GLY A 2 4.48 -9.81 -0.85
CA GLY A 2 4.04 -9.36 -2.19
C GLY A 2 4.67 -8.07 -2.75
N ILE A 3 5.74 -7.52 -2.16
CA ILE A 3 6.28 -6.19 -2.54
C ILE A 3 6.79 -6.08 -3.99
N HIS A 4 7.02 -7.23 -4.65
CA HIS A 4 7.40 -7.32 -6.06
C HIS A 4 6.18 -7.39 -7.00
N HIS A 5 4.98 -7.56 -6.43
CA HIS A 5 3.73 -7.67 -7.16
C HIS A 5 3.10 -6.28 -7.27
N ILE A 6 3.14 -5.73 -8.48
CA ILE A 6 2.54 -4.44 -8.82
C ILE A 6 1.47 -4.72 -9.87
N GLU A 7 0.22 -4.50 -9.51
CA GLU A 7 -0.93 -4.73 -10.39
C GLU A 7 -1.91 -3.56 -10.33
N LYS A 8 -2.71 -3.41 -11.39
CA LYS A 8 -3.78 -2.42 -11.41
C LYS A 8 -4.89 -2.86 -10.46
N GLY A 9 -5.20 -2.03 -9.48
CA GLY A 9 -6.18 -2.38 -8.46
C GLY A 9 -6.80 -1.17 -7.76
N TYR A 10 -7.05 -1.35 -6.47
CA TYR A 10 -7.67 -0.37 -5.58
C TYR A 10 -6.64 0.52 -4.90
N GLY A 11 -6.94 1.81 -4.72
CA GLY A 11 -6.03 2.77 -4.08
C GLY A 11 -6.01 2.72 -2.55
N GLY A 12 -6.96 2.02 -1.93
CA GLY A 12 -7.21 2.08 -0.48
C GLY A 12 -8.38 3.00 -0.15
N THR A 13 -9.05 2.73 0.98
CA THR A 13 -10.32 3.37 1.35
C THR A 13 -10.21 4.89 1.43
N ASP A 14 -9.10 5.39 1.97
CA ASP A 14 -8.92 6.82 2.24
C ASP A 14 -8.71 7.64 0.96
N ILE A 15 -7.99 7.10 -0.03
CA ILE A 15 -7.61 7.85 -1.24
C ILE A 15 -8.43 7.47 -2.47
N ASN A 16 -9.19 6.38 -2.44
CA ASN A 16 -10.03 5.97 -3.57
C ASN A 16 -11.00 7.08 -4.07
N PRO A 17 -11.58 7.94 -3.22
CA PRO A 17 -12.40 9.08 -3.70
C PRO A 17 -11.66 10.06 -4.61
N LEU A 18 -10.32 10.14 -4.54
CA LEU A 18 -9.50 11.03 -5.38
C LEU A 18 -9.38 10.54 -6.83
N LYS A 19 -9.84 9.33 -7.16
CA LYS A 19 -9.77 8.77 -8.51
C LYS A 19 -10.46 9.65 -9.57
N SER A 20 -11.47 10.43 -9.18
CA SER A 20 -12.17 11.37 -10.06
C SER A 20 -11.33 12.57 -10.49
N GLN A 21 -10.19 12.82 -9.82
CA GLN A 21 -9.28 13.93 -10.11
C GLN A 21 -8.20 13.56 -11.12
N GLU A 22 -8.35 12.44 -11.83
CA GLU A 22 -7.40 11.93 -12.83
C GLU A 22 -5.97 11.75 -12.27
N THR A 23 -5.85 11.54 -10.95
CA THR A 23 -4.57 11.31 -10.28
C THR A 23 -4.25 9.81 -10.15
N ILE A 24 -2.96 9.49 -10.02
CA ILE A 24 -2.51 8.13 -9.74
C ILE A 24 -2.72 7.83 -8.26
N LEU A 25 -3.29 6.65 -7.99
CA LEU A 25 -3.45 6.11 -6.64
C LEU A 25 -2.58 4.86 -6.51
N LEU A 26 -1.77 4.81 -5.46
CA LEU A 26 -0.94 3.66 -5.11
C LEU A 26 -1.29 3.24 -3.68
N GLY A 27 -1.71 1.99 -3.51
CA GLY A 27 -2.00 1.38 -2.22
C GLY A 27 -1.06 0.21 -1.93
N LEU A 28 -0.61 0.09 -0.68
CA LEU A 28 0.07 -1.10 -0.19
C LEU A 28 -1.00 -2.18 0.08
N ASN A 29 -0.82 -3.38 -0.46
CA ASN A 29 -1.69 -4.53 -0.19
C ASN A 29 -1.02 -5.46 0.83
N PRO A 30 -1.46 -5.48 2.11
CA PRO A 30 -0.89 -6.36 3.14
C PRO A 30 -1.25 -7.84 2.92
N ASP A 31 -0.62 -8.73 3.69
CA ASP A 31 -0.93 -10.17 3.64
C ASP A 31 -2.38 -10.48 4.06
N SER A 32 -3.22 -10.83 3.09
CA SER A 32 -4.64 -11.10 3.31
C SER A 32 -4.92 -12.38 4.08
N GLN A 33 -3.97 -13.34 4.15
CA GLN A 33 -4.21 -14.64 4.79
C GLN A 33 -4.45 -14.50 6.30
N ARG A 34 -3.80 -13.52 6.95
CA ARG A 34 -3.92 -13.28 8.39
C ARG A 34 -4.74 -12.03 8.73
N TYR A 35 -5.09 -11.22 7.74
CA TYR A 35 -5.76 -9.95 7.95
C TYR A 35 -7.12 -10.13 8.66
N MET A 36 -7.96 -11.03 8.15
CA MET A 36 -9.31 -11.25 8.70
C MET A 36 -9.32 -12.04 10.02
N ASP A 37 -8.20 -12.64 10.41
CA ASP A 37 -8.06 -13.30 11.72
C ASP A 37 -8.00 -12.27 12.87
N TYR A 38 -7.55 -11.04 12.58
CA TYR A 38 -7.35 -9.99 13.58
C TYR A 38 -8.26 -8.78 13.38
N HIS A 39 -8.63 -8.47 12.13
CA HIS A 39 -9.37 -7.27 11.75
C HIS A 39 -10.66 -7.07 12.56
N HIS A 40 -10.78 -5.92 13.23
CA HIS A 40 -11.93 -5.55 14.08
C HIS A 40 -12.21 -6.50 15.25
N THR A 41 -11.16 -7.11 15.82
CA THR A 41 -11.26 -7.94 17.03
C THR A 41 -10.39 -7.39 18.15
N GLU A 42 -10.64 -7.82 19.39
CA GLU A 42 -9.77 -7.51 20.54
C GLU A 42 -8.34 -8.09 20.39
N ASN A 43 -8.13 -9.01 19.45
CA ASN A 43 -6.83 -9.60 19.14
C ASN A 43 -5.97 -8.73 18.20
N ASP A 44 -6.47 -7.58 17.73
CA ASP A 44 -5.69 -6.60 16.97
C ASP A 44 -4.71 -5.86 17.90
N THR A 45 -3.65 -6.57 18.27
CA THR A 45 -2.64 -6.14 19.23
C THR A 45 -1.25 -6.11 18.59
N PHE A 46 -0.36 -5.29 19.16
CA PHE A 46 0.96 -5.04 18.59
C PHE A 46 1.82 -6.30 18.38
N ASP A 47 1.65 -7.33 19.22
CA ASP A 47 2.36 -8.60 19.08
C ASP A 47 1.97 -9.41 17.83
N LYS A 48 0.87 -9.07 17.14
CA LYS A 48 0.48 -9.66 15.85
C LYS A 48 1.16 -8.98 14.66
N VAL A 49 1.78 -7.82 14.87
CA VAL A 49 2.52 -7.10 13.83
C VAL A 49 3.77 -7.87 13.48
N ASN A 50 3.85 -8.35 12.24
CA ASN A 50 5.06 -9.00 11.78
C ASN A 50 6.12 -7.94 11.44
N LYS A 51 7.19 -7.89 12.22
CA LYS A 51 8.29 -6.93 12.03
C LYS A 51 8.83 -6.91 10.60
N ARG A 52 9.00 -8.07 9.97
CA ARG A 52 9.52 -8.17 8.60
C ARG A 52 8.52 -7.64 7.57
N GLU A 53 7.22 -7.83 7.79
CA GLU A 53 6.16 -7.25 6.95
C GLU A 53 6.20 -5.73 7.00
N LEU A 54 6.24 -5.21 8.23
CA LEU A 54 6.26 -3.78 8.51
C LEU A 54 7.48 -3.10 7.87
N GLU A 55 8.68 -3.64 8.11
CA GLU A 55 9.92 -3.07 7.59
C GLU A 55 9.98 -3.13 6.05
N LEU A 56 9.56 -4.25 5.44
CA LEU A 56 9.55 -4.36 3.97
C LEU A 56 8.50 -3.45 3.34
N GLY A 57 7.28 -3.37 3.90
CA GLY A 57 6.24 -2.46 3.42
C GLY A 57 6.67 -1.00 3.52
N ALA A 58 7.27 -0.61 4.64
CA ALA A 58 7.80 0.74 4.85
C ALA A 58 8.93 1.07 3.86
N ALA A 59 9.88 0.15 3.67
CA ALA A 59 10.98 0.34 2.71
C ALA A 59 10.47 0.46 1.27
N THR A 60 9.47 -0.34 0.88
CA THR A 60 8.83 -0.25 -0.45
C THR A 60 8.13 1.09 -0.63
N MET A 61 7.33 1.53 0.33
CA MET A 61 6.64 2.82 0.24
C MET A 61 7.63 3.98 0.16
N ALA A 62 8.66 3.99 1.00
CA ALA A 62 9.71 5.01 0.96
C ALA A 62 10.42 5.05 -0.41
N SER A 63 10.73 3.88 -0.98
CA SER A 63 11.37 3.78 -2.31
C SER A 63 10.47 4.35 -3.42
N VAL A 64 9.18 4.06 -3.39
CA VAL A 64 8.21 4.59 -4.36
C VAL A 64 8.06 6.10 -4.22
N ILE A 65 7.91 6.62 -2.99
CA ILE A 65 7.81 8.06 -2.72
C ILE A 65 9.06 8.78 -3.21
N TRP A 66 10.25 8.24 -2.92
CA TRP A 66 11.51 8.80 -3.40
C TRP A 66 11.56 8.85 -4.92
N TRP A 67 11.21 7.75 -5.60
CA TRP A 67 11.24 7.67 -7.06
C TRP A 67 10.28 8.67 -7.71
N VAL A 68 9.06 8.79 -7.18
CA VAL A 68 8.08 9.78 -7.65
C VAL A 68 8.56 11.21 -7.39
N SER A 69 9.20 11.46 -6.25
CA SER A 69 9.74 12.79 -5.92
C SER A 69 10.90 13.19 -6.85
N GLU A 70 11.75 12.25 -7.22
CA GLU A 70 12.96 12.51 -8.03
C GLU A 70 12.62 12.62 -9.53
N TYR A 71 11.76 11.74 -10.03
CA TYR A 71 11.50 11.59 -11.46
C TYR A 71 10.11 12.09 -11.90
N GLY A 72 9.26 12.46 -10.95
CA GLY A 72 7.87 12.82 -11.20
C GLY A 72 7.03 11.63 -11.67
N ILE A 73 5.85 11.96 -12.20
CA ILE A 73 4.94 11.00 -12.83
C ILE A 73 4.75 11.46 -14.29
N PRO A 74 4.81 10.56 -15.29
CA PRO A 74 4.56 10.94 -16.67
C PRO A 74 3.18 11.59 -16.81
N ALA A 75 3.10 12.69 -17.56
CA ALA A 75 1.88 13.48 -17.75
C ALA A 75 0.72 12.73 -18.44
N GLN A 76 0.95 11.48 -18.91
CA GLN A 76 -0.04 10.64 -19.58
C GLN A 76 0.25 9.16 -19.33
N ILE A 77 -0.62 8.51 -18.57
CA ILE A 77 -0.84 7.07 -18.64
C ILE A 77 -2.25 6.90 -19.19
N ARG A 78 -2.37 6.81 -20.52
CA ARG A 78 -3.62 6.40 -21.19
C ARG A 78 -3.73 4.89 -21.19
#